data_AF-A0A2H5V2Q6-F1
#
_entry.id   AF-A0A2H5V2Q6-F1
#
_cell.length_a   1.000
_cell.length_b   1.000
_cell.length_c   1.000
_cell.angle_alpha   90.00
_cell.angle_beta   90.00
_cell.angle_gamma   90.00
#
_symmetry.space_group_name_H-M   'P 1'
#
loop_
_entity.id
_entity.type
_entity.pdbx_description
1 polymer ?
#
loop_
_entity_poly.entity_id
_entity_poly.type
_entity_poly.pdbx_seq_one_letter_code
_entity_poly.pdbx_strand_id
1 'polypeptide(L)'
;MKRYMVAAGLELVNRVRVVGLAATHWYLGFLVAVLVGLNTLLWGLTLREVGGPEASLRFFFNLFFNRWFILAMLTGFTVAVLSYWVYNEMGVMLGRFFLSISIISIVFVGYFLLKESVTIQQWVGIILIIIGALLIGRI
;
A
#
# COMPACT_ATOMS: atom_id res chain seq x y z
N MET A 1 41.70 -26.37 -6.01
CA MET A 1 40.35 -26.74 -6.49
C MET A 1 39.26 -26.59 -5.42
N LYS A 2 39.38 -27.19 -4.22
CA LYS A 2 38.35 -27.08 -3.15
C LYS A 2 37.93 -25.65 -2.75
N ARG A 3 38.85 -24.68 -2.69
CA ARG A 3 38.52 -23.27 -2.33
C ARG A 3 37.62 -22.56 -3.35
N TYR A 4 37.77 -22.87 -4.64
CA TYR A 4 36.94 -22.27 -5.70
C TYR A 4 35.51 -22.81 -5.70
N MET A 5 35.33 -24.10 -5.36
CA MET A 5 34.00 -24.70 -5.24
C MET A 5 33.22 -24.18 -4.02
N VAL A 6 33.90 -23.88 -2.91
CA VAL A 6 33.27 -23.29 -1.71
C VAL A 6 32.84 -21.84 -1.97
N ALA A 7 33.66 -21.04 -2.67
CA ALA A 7 33.31 -19.67 -3.03
C ALA A 7 32.10 -19.60 -3.96
N ALA A 8 32.06 -20.46 -5.00
CA ALA A 8 30.93 -20.55 -5.91
C ALA A 8 29.64 -21.01 -5.21
N GLY A 9 29.73 -21.95 -4.27
CA GLY A 9 28.59 -22.39 -3.47
C GLY A 9 28.04 -21.28 -2.56
N LEU A 10 28.91 -20.48 -1.95
CA LEU A 10 28.53 -19.35 -1.10
C LEU A 10 27.88 -18.21 -1.90
N GLU A 11 28.37 -17.93 -3.11
CA GLU A 11 27.75 -16.95 -4.00
C GLU A 11 26.36 -17.38 -4.47
N LEU A 12 26.17 -18.67 -4.77
CA LEU A 12 24.88 -19.18 -5.20
C LEU A 12 23.83 -19.12 -4.07
N VAL A 13 24.23 -19.50 -2.86
CA VAL A 13 23.38 -19.41 -1.65
C VAL A 13 23.03 -17.95 -1.35
N ASN A 14 24.01 -17.03 -1.43
CA ASN A 14 23.74 -15.61 -1.24
C ASN A 14 22.81 -15.05 -2.33
N ARG A 15 22.99 -15.42 -3.60
CA ARG A 15 22.09 -14.99 -4.68
C ARG A 15 20.66 -15.49 -4.46
N VAL A 16 20.47 -16.76 -4.11
CA VAL A 16 19.13 -17.32 -3.82
C VAL A 16 18.49 -16.61 -2.64
N ARG A 17 19.26 -16.33 -1.58
CA ARG A 17 18.78 -15.64 -0.38
C ARG A 17 18.38 -14.19 -0.68
N VAL A 18 19.18 -13.48 -1.47
CA VAL A 18 18.91 -12.09 -1.88
C VAL A 18 17.67 -12.02 -2.78
N VAL A 19 17.50 -12.94 -3.73
CA VAL A 19 16.30 -13.00 -4.60
C VAL A 19 15.05 -13.34 -3.79
N GLY A 20 15.14 -14.28 -2.84
CA GLY A 20 14.04 -14.63 -1.94
C GLY A 20 13.59 -13.45 -1.07
N LEU A 21 14.54 -12.74 -0.45
CA LEU A 21 14.26 -11.55 0.35
C LEU A 21 13.63 -10.44 -0.51
N ALA A 22 14.20 -10.15 -1.68
CA ALA A 22 13.63 -9.16 -2.59
C ALA A 22 12.16 -9.47 -2.93
N ALA A 23 11.84 -10.72 -3.27
CA ALA A 23 10.47 -11.11 -3.59
C ALA A 23 9.50 -10.92 -2.41
N THR A 24 9.89 -11.31 -1.19
CA THR A 24 9.07 -11.14 0.02
C THR A 24 8.71 -9.67 0.26
N HIS A 25 9.67 -8.78 0.06
CA HIS A 25 9.46 -7.35 0.24
C HIS A 25 8.47 -6.76 -0.78
N TRP A 26 8.53 -7.22 -2.03
CA TRP A 26 7.56 -6.84 -3.07
C TRP A 26 6.14 -7.29 -2.75
N TYR A 27 5.97 -8.51 -2.22
CA TYR A 27 4.66 -8.99 -1.77
C TYR A 27 4.11 -8.14 -0.63
N LEU A 28 4.94 -7.77 0.35
CA LEU A 28 4.53 -6.92 1.47
C LEU A 28 4.10 -5.54 1.00
N GLY A 29 4.88 -4.90 0.13
CA GLY A 29 4.53 -3.57 -0.38
C GLY A 29 3.29 -3.57 -1.28
N PHE A 30 3.09 -4.62 -2.09
CA PHE A 30 1.86 -4.79 -2.86
C PHE A 30 0.65 -5.02 -1.94
N LEU A 31 0.80 -5.85 -0.90
CA LEU A 31 -0.24 -6.09 0.10
C LEU A 31 -0.63 -4.78 0.81
N VAL A 32 0.34 -3.93 1.16
CA VAL A 32 0.09 -2.59 1.72
C VAL A 32 -0.76 -1.76 0.76
N ALA A 33 -0.41 -1.70 -0.52
CA ALA A 33 -1.18 -0.93 -1.50
C ALA A 33 -2.63 -1.42 -1.64
N VAL A 34 -2.84 -2.74 -1.68
CA VAL A 34 -4.19 -3.34 -1.72
C VAL A 34 -4.97 -3.01 -0.45
N LEU A 35 -4.35 -3.13 0.73
CA LEU A 35 -4.98 -2.81 2.01
C LEU A 35 -5.33 -1.32 2.12
N VAL A 36 -4.49 -0.43 1.57
CA VAL A 36 -4.81 1.01 1.49
C VAL A 36 -6.03 1.24 0.60
N GLY A 37 -6.09 0.62 -0.59
CA GLY A 37 -7.26 0.72 -1.44
C GLY A 37 -8.54 0.20 -0.74
N LEU A 38 -8.44 -0.95 -0.07
CA LEU A 38 -9.55 -1.50 0.71
C LEU A 38 -9.96 -0.55 1.84
N ASN A 39 -8.99 0.05 2.53
CA ASN A 39 -9.24 1.04 3.57
C ASN A 39 -10.03 2.25 3.05
N THR A 40 -9.65 2.77 1.87
CA THR A 40 -10.38 3.84 1.18
C THR A 40 -11.82 3.44 0.88
N LEU A 41 -12.05 2.22 0.39
CA LEU A 41 -13.40 1.72 0.13
C LEU A 41 -14.24 1.70 1.41
N LEU A 42 -13.70 1.19 2.51
CA LEU A 42 -14.39 1.09 3.79
C LEU A 42 -14.75 2.47 4.35
N TRP A 43 -13.85 3.43 4.21
CA TRP A 43 -14.15 4.83 4.54
C TRP A 43 -15.25 5.41 3.67
N GLY A 44 -15.23 5.18 2.36
CA GLY A 44 -16.29 5.61 1.46
C GLY A 44 -17.65 5.01 1.81
N LEU A 45 -17.71 3.73 2.18
CA LEU A 45 -18.94 3.08 2.66
C LEU A 45 -19.41 3.64 4.00
N THR A 46 -18.47 3.93 4.91
CA THR A 46 -18.76 4.56 6.21
C THR A 46 -19.46 5.90 6.02
N LEU A 47 -18.90 6.76 5.15
CA LEU A 47 -19.45 8.09 4.89
C LEU A 47 -20.82 8.03 4.19
N ARG A 48 -21.07 7.00 3.37
CA ARG A 48 -22.38 6.77 2.77
C ARG A 48 -23.45 6.36 3.79
N GLU A 49 -23.10 5.60 4.83
CA GLU A 49 -24.05 5.17 5.85
C GLU A 49 -24.24 6.20 6.98
N VAL A 50 -23.16 6.84 7.42
CA VAL A 50 -23.17 7.77 8.57
C VAL A 50 -23.49 9.20 8.13
N GLY A 51 -23.27 9.55 6.87
CA GLY A 51 -23.43 10.89 6.33
C GLY A 51 -22.16 11.74 6.43
N GLY A 52 -22.29 13.02 6.09
CA GLY A 52 -21.17 13.97 6.12
C GLY A 52 -20.69 14.27 7.54
N PRO A 53 -19.44 14.74 7.69
CA PRO A 53 -18.87 15.07 9.00
C PRO A 53 -19.63 16.22 9.66
N GLU A 54 -20.29 15.94 10.78
CA GLU A 54 -21.00 16.91 11.61
C GLU A 54 -20.42 16.90 13.03
N ALA A 55 -20.27 18.07 13.65
CA ALA A 55 -19.83 18.19 15.04
C ALA A 55 -20.98 17.92 16.04
N SER A 56 -21.66 16.77 15.90
CA SER A 56 -22.77 16.36 16.76
C SER A 56 -22.46 15.05 17.48
N LEU A 57 -22.86 14.93 18.75
CA LEU A 57 -22.70 13.68 19.52
C LEU A 57 -23.35 12.49 18.81
N ARG A 58 -24.50 12.72 18.17
CA ARG A 58 -25.21 11.71 17.38
C ARG A 58 -24.36 11.18 16.22
N PHE A 59 -23.67 12.07 15.50
CA PHE A 59 -22.74 11.67 14.44
C PHE A 59 -21.62 10.78 14.99
N PHE A 60 -20.99 11.16 16.10
CA PHE A 60 -19.92 10.36 16.71
C PHE A 60 -20.40 8.97 17.15
N PHE A 61 -21.57 8.88 17.79
CA PHE A 61 -22.15 7.59 18.17
C PHE A 61 -22.44 6.72 16.93
N ASN A 62 -23.07 7.27 15.90
CA ASN A 62 -23.34 6.54 14.67
C ASN A 62 -22.06 6.10 13.95
N LEU A 63 -21.01 6.93 13.98
CA LEU A 63 -19.72 6.62 13.38
C LEU A 63 -19.00 5.50 14.14
N PHE A 64 -18.88 5.63 15.47
CA PHE A 64 -18.16 4.65 16.30
C PHE A 64 -18.77 3.25 16.25
N PHE A 65 -20.10 3.16 16.14
CA PHE A 65 -20.82 1.89 16.04
C PHE A 65 -21.02 1.41 14.59
N ASN A 66 -20.53 2.16 13.60
CA ASN A 66 -20.61 1.73 12.21
C ASN A 66 -19.63 0.58 11.92
N ARG A 67 -20.14 -0.52 11.38
CA ARG A 67 -19.34 -1.71 11.04
C ARG A 67 -18.20 -1.40 10.05
N TRP A 68 -18.45 -0.53 9.07
CA TRP A 68 -17.45 -0.17 8.07
C TRP A 68 -16.37 0.73 8.66
N PHE A 69 -16.74 1.61 9.60
CA PHE A 69 -15.77 2.42 10.34
C PHE A 69 -14.83 1.54 11.15
N ILE A 70 -15.36 0.56 11.88
CA ILE A 70 -14.54 -0.38 12.66
C ILE A 70 -13.58 -1.15 11.74
N LEU A 71 -14.07 -1.65 10.60
CA LEU A 71 -13.23 -2.31 9.61
C LEU A 71 -12.19 -1.36 9.00
N ALA A 72 -12.55 -0.10 8.75
CA ALA A 72 -11.62 0.92 8.28
C ALA A 72 -10.52 1.20 9.32
N MET A 73 -10.86 1.25 10.60
CA MET A 73 -9.87 1.44 11.66
C MET A 73 -8.91 0.24 11.75
N LEU A 74 -9.42 -1.00 11.71
CA LEU A 74 -8.60 -2.21 11.77
C LEU A 74 -7.67 -2.35 10.55
N THR A 75 -8.20 -2.10 9.35
CA THR A 75 -7.40 -2.15 8.12
C THR A 75 -6.35 -1.03 8.10
N GLY A 76 -6.70 0.19 8.51
CA GLY A 76 -5.77 1.31 8.60
C GLY A 76 -4.65 1.07 9.60
N PHE A 77 -4.97 0.48 10.76
CA PHE A 77 -3.96 0.07 11.74
C PHE A 77 -3.02 -0.99 11.16
N THR A 78 -3.56 -1.99 10.46
CA THR A 78 -2.76 -3.05 9.82
C THR A 78 -1.81 -2.47 8.76
N VAL A 79 -2.30 -1.54 7.94
CA VAL A 79 -1.48 -0.80 6.97
C VAL A 79 -0.34 -0.05 7.66
N ALA A 80 -0.62 0.64 8.77
CA ALA A 80 0.40 1.41 9.48
C ALA A 80 1.53 0.51 10.02
N VAL A 81 1.17 -0.63 10.63
CA VAL A 81 2.14 -1.60 11.14
C VAL A 81 2.97 -2.21 10.01
N LEU A 82 2.32 -2.65 8.93
CA LEU A 82 3.02 -3.23 7.79
C LEU A 82 3.92 -2.21 7.10
N SER A 83 3.46 -0.97 6.94
CA SER A 83 4.25 0.10 6.33
C SER A 83 5.50 0.39 7.15
N TYR A 84 5.39 0.46 8.48
CA TYR A 84 6.55 0.63 9.36
C TYR A 84 7.59 -0.49 9.14
N TRP A 85 7.12 -1.73 9.03
CA TRP A 85 8.00 -2.87 8.79
C TRP A 85 8.68 -2.80 7.41
N VAL A 86 7.93 -2.47 6.36
CA VAL A 86 8.45 -2.23 5.00
C VAL A 86 9.52 -1.14 5.01
N TYR A 87 9.30 -0.03 5.72
CA TYR A 87 10.30 1.05 5.83
C TYR A 87 11.57 0.60 6.54
N ASN A 88 11.43 -0.19 7.61
CA ASN A 88 12.56 -0.66 8.40
C ASN A 88 13.46 -1.62 7.59
N GLU A 89 12.87 -2.52 6.80
CA GLU A 89 13.62 -3.54 6.06
C GLU A 89 14.12 -3.05 4.68
N MET A 90 13.35 -2.23 3.98
CA MET A 90 13.64 -1.84 2.59
C MET A 90 14.31 -0.47 2.45
N GLY A 91 14.37 0.30 3.55
CA GLY A 91 14.85 1.68 3.54
C GLY A 91 13.86 2.67 2.92
N VAL A 92 14.17 3.95 3.09
CA VAL A 92 13.26 5.07 2.79
C VAL A 92 12.88 5.16 1.32
N MET A 93 13.78 4.79 0.39
CA MET A 93 13.56 4.94 -1.05
C MET A 93 12.49 3.98 -1.58
N LEU A 94 12.57 2.69 -1.23
CA LEU A 94 11.57 1.69 -1.60
C LEU A 94 10.25 1.89 -0.85
N GLY A 95 10.29 2.31 0.41
CA GLY A 95 9.06 2.62 1.14
C GLY A 95 8.29 3.82 0.54
N ARG A 96 8.97 4.83 -0.02
CA ARG A 96 8.31 5.92 -0.76
C ARG A 96 7.66 5.41 -2.05
N PHE A 97 8.30 4.47 -2.72
CA PHE A 97 7.76 3.84 -3.91
C PHE A 97 6.42 3.14 -3.64
N PHE A 98 6.32 2.36 -2.57
CA PHE A 98 5.04 1.70 -2.20
C PHE A 98 3.95 2.67 -1.75
N LEU A 99 4.29 3.82 -1.13
CA LEU A 99 3.30 4.88 -0.90
C LEU A 99 2.72 5.40 -2.21
N SER A 100 3.56 5.59 -3.24
CA SER A 100 3.08 6.05 -4.54
C SER A 100 2.13 5.04 -5.20
N ILE A 101 2.42 3.73 -5.10
CA ILE A 101 1.48 2.69 -5.56
C ILE A 101 0.18 2.71 -4.74
N SER A 102 0.28 2.96 -3.44
CA SER A 102 -0.89 3.08 -2.56
C SER A 102 -1.79 4.23 -3.01
N ILE A 103 -1.24 5.38 -3.40
CA ILE A 103 -2.00 6.50 -3.98
C ILE A 103 -2.74 6.08 -5.25
N ILE A 104 -2.10 5.32 -6.14
CA ILE A 104 -2.78 4.77 -7.32
C ILE A 104 -3.97 3.91 -6.87
N SER A 105 -3.79 3.04 -5.89
CA SER A 105 -4.87 2.18 -5.39
C SER A 105 -6.05 2.98 -4.82
N ILE A 106 -5.78 4.08 -4.09
CA ILE A 106 -6.81 5.01 -3.59
C ILE A 106 -7.61 5.58 -4.77
N VAL A 107 -6.93 6.10 -5.80
CA VAL A 107 -7.62 6.72 -6.94
C VAL A 107 -8.42 5.70 -7.74
N PHE A 108 -7.89 4.50 -7.94
CA PHE A 108 -8.62 3.41 -8.61
C PHE A 108 -9.88 3.01 -7.84
N VAL A 109 -9.78 2.85 -6.52
CA VAL A 109 -10.94 2.52 -5.68
C VAL A 109 -11.96 3.65 -5.68
N GLY A 110 -11.52 4.90 -5.54
CA GLY A 110 -12.38 6.08 -5.61
C GLY A 110 -13.15 6.15 -6.93
N TYR A 111 -12.44 5.99 -8.05
CA TYR A 111 -13.03 6.06 -9.38
C TYR A 111 -13.98 4.88 -9.69
N PHE A 112 -13.52 3.64 -9.52
CA PHE A 112 -14.29 2.47 -9.96
C PHE A 112 -15.36 2.04 -8.96
N LEU A 113 -15.07 2.08 -7.66
CA LEU A 113 -15.97 1.54 -6.63
C LEU A 113 -16.81 2.63 -5.97
N LEU A 114 -16.22 3.79 -5.70
CA LEU A 114 -16.95 4.93 -5.11
C LEU A 114 -17.60 5.84 -6.17
N LYS A 115 -17.28 5.64 -7.46
CA LYS A 115 -17.79 6.44 -8.60
C LYS A 115 -17.47 7.93 -8.49
N GLU A 116 -16.35 8.26 -7.86
CA GLU A 116 -15.87 9.63 -7.75
C GLU A 116 -15.27 10.11 -9.08
N SER A 117 -15.41 11.40 -9.39
CA SER A 117 -14.82 11.97 -10.59
C SER A 117 -13.32 12.20 -10.40
N VAL A 118 -12.53 11.70 -11.35
CA VAL A 118 -11.07 11.88 -11.35
C VAL A 118 -10.71 13.00 -12.33
N THR A 119 -9.91 13.96 -11.86
CA THR A 119 -9.47 15.09 -12.68
C THR A 119 -8.33 14.67 -13.64
N ILE A 120 -8.17 15.41 -14.74
CA ILE A 120 -7.05 15.20 -15.69
C ILE A 120 -5.68 15.25 -14.98
N GLN A 121 -5.53 16.13 -13.98
CA GLN A 121 -4.30 16.25 -13.20
C GLN A 121 -3.98 14.96 -12.42
N GLN A 122 -5.00 14.30 -11.85
CA GLN A 122 -4.84 13.03 -11.15
C GLN A 122 -4.43 11.92 -12.12
N TRP A 123 -5.00 11.87 -13.32
CA TRP A 123 -4.60 10.91 -14.36
C TRP A 123 -3.14 11.08 -14.78
N VAL A 124 -2.69 12.32 -14.99
CA VAL A 124 -1.28 12.61 -15.28
C VAL A 124 -0.38 12.14 -14.13
N GLY A 125 -0.79 12.39 -12.88
CA GLY A 125 -0.08 11.91 -11.70
C GLY A 125 0.07 10.39 -11.66
N ILE A 126 -1.00 9.63 -11.95
CA ILE A 126 -0.96 8.16 -12.02
C ILE A 126 0.06 7.69 -13.06
N ILE A 127 0.03 8.27 -14.26
CA ILE A 127 0.96 7.90 -15.34
C ILE A 127 2.41 8.13 -14.91
N LEU A 128 2.71 9.28 -14.30
CA LEU A 128 4.05 9.59 -13.79
C LEU A 128 4.50 8.61 -12.70
N ILE A 129 3.62 8.23 -11.78
CA ILE A 129 3.93 7.23 -10.75
C ILE A 129 4.23 5.87 -11.38
N ILE A 130 3.45 5.43 -12.38
CA ILE A 130 3.70 4.16 -13.09
C ILE A 130 5.06 4.18 -13.80
N ILE A 131 5.40 5.29 -14.47
CA ILE A 131 6.72 5.43 -15.12
C ILE A 131 7.84 5.39 -14.08
N GLY A 132 7.70 6.14 -12.98
CA GLY A 132 8.65 6.10 -11.86
C GLY A 132 8.80 4.70 -11.27
N ALA A 133 7.70 3.95 -11.16
CA ALA A 133 7.68 2.57 -10.69
C ALA A 133 8.54 1.64 -11.54
N LEU A 134 8.32 1.69 -12.85
CA LEU A 134 9.02 0.85 -13.82
C LEU A 134 10.52 1.16 -13.87
N LEU A 135 10.90 2.43 -13.66
CA LEU A 135 12.30 2.83 -13.61
C LEU A 135 13.00 2.32 -12.36
N ILE A 136 12.36 2.40 -11.18
CA ILE A 136 12.94 1.92 -9.91
C ILE A 136 13.02 0.39 -9.89
N GLY A 137 11.98 -0.32 -10.35
CA GLY A 137 11.96 -1.79 -10.36
C GLY A 137 12.97 -2.44 -11.31
N ARG A 138 13.64 -1.65 -12.16
CA ARG A 138 14.68 -2.13 -13.09
C ARG A 138 16.11 -2.00 -12.54
N ILE A 139 16.30 -1.23 -11.46
CA ILE A 139 17.59 -1.03 -10.76
C ILE A 139 17.74 -2.10 -9.69
#